data_AF-A0A521SHW4-F1
#
_entry.id   AF-A0A521SHW4-F1
#
_cell.length_a   1.000
_cell.length_b   1.000
_cell.length_c   1.000
_cell.angle_alpha   90.00
_cell.angle_beta   90.00
_cell.angle_gamma   90.00
#
_symmetry.space_group_name_H-M   'P 1'
#
loop_
_entity.id
_entity.type
_entity.pdbx_description
1 polymer ?
#
loop_
_entity_poly.entity_id
_entity_poly.type
_entity_poly.pdbx_seq_one_letter_code
_entity_poly.pdbx_strand_id
1 'polypeptide(L)'
;MILRLIHHSETLPLDLQANNGFDLTEIKAALQRLEELGISSEIVDISTMSEEKLSNLYSEAILPAVFKKYHVRQVFGSKRNSGFLFGRGVPALLVYEPGNKYPSDVYPHRNGDRLVTIRAFLEDLLKKTEKGPMTAERREANRTLVERMDRLREKIGPIDVPVSELIREGRRR
;
A
#
# COMPACT_ATOMS: atom_id res chain seq x y z
N MET A 1 -6.67 1.21 -10.46
CA MET A 1 -5.50 1.83 -9.81
C MET A 1 -4.25 1.32 -10.50
N ILE A 2 -3.22 2.15 -10.67
CA ILE A 2 -1.94 1.79 -11.29
C ILE A 2 -0.82 2.19 -10.33
N LEU A 3 0.14 1.29 -10.10
CA LEU A 3 1.30 1.53 -9.24
C LEU A 3 2.56 1.66 -10.08
N ARG A 4 3.31 2.76 -9.95
CA ARG A 4 4.57 2.96 -10.67
C ARG A 4 5.73 3.08 -9.71
N LEU A 5 6.62 2.09 -9.69
CA LEU A 5 7.86 2.10 -8.93
C LEU A 5 8.97 2.78 -9.73
N ILE A 6 9.61 3.77 -9.14
CA ILE A 6 10.74 4.51 -9.67
C ILE A 6 11.94 4.16 -8.80
N HIS A 7 12.97 3.57 -9.43
CA HIS A 7 14.21 3.23 -8.74
C HIS A 7 15.42 3.38 -9.67
N HIS A 8 16.61 3.41 -9.11
CA HIS A 8 17.87 3.38 -9.84
C HIS A 8 18.47 1.99 -9.69
N SER A 9 18.67 1.26 -10.79
CA SER A 9 19.21 -0.11 -10.74
C SER A 9 20.65 -0.17 -10.25
N GLU A 10 21.46 0.84 -10.59
CA GLU A 10 22.89 0.86 -10.25
C GLU A 10 23.22 1.52 -8.89
N THR A 11 22.22 2.08 -8.19
CA THR A 11 22.45 2.79 -6.92
C THR A 11 21.66 2.11 -5.82
N LEU A 12 22.33 1.76 -4.73
CA LEU A 12 21.66 1.24 -3.55
C LEU A 12 20.89 2.36 -2.83
N PRO A 13 19.68 2.09 -2.33
CA PRO A 13 18.97 3.03 -1.46
C PRO A 13 19.82 3.41 -0.26
N LEU A 14 19.76 4.68 0.12
CA LEU A 14 20.47 5.18 1.31
C LEU A 14 19.89 4.57 2.59
N ASP A 15 20.71 4.46 3.63
CA ASP A 15 20.23 4.06 4.96
C ASP A 15 19.47 5.22 5.62
N LEU A 16 18.20 5.35 5.25
CA LEU A 16 17.27 6.37 5.70
C LEU A 16 15.98 5.71 6.16
N GLN A 17 15.31 6.31 7.15
CA GLN A 17 14.00 5.83 7.61
C GLN A 17 12.98 5.68 6.47
N ALA A 18 13.11 6.49 5.41
CA ALA A 18 12.25 6.44 4.21
C ALA A 18 12.37 5.12 3.45
N ASN A 19 13.53 4.46 3.54
CA ASN A 19 13.86 3.21 2.88
C ASN A 19 13.75 2.00 3.83
N ASN A 20 13.24 2.18 5.06
CA ASN A 20 13.13 1.09 6.01
C ASN A 20 12.32 -0.09 5.42
N GLY A 21 12.99 -1.25 5.36
CA GLY A 21 12.43 -2.47 4.80
C GLY A 21 12.28 -2.44 3.28
N PHE A 22 12.95 -1.55 2.56
CA PHE A 22 13.00 -1.59 1.11
C PHE A 22 13.97 -2.69 0.66
N ASP A 23 13.43 -3.71 -0.01
CA ASP A 23 14.18 -4.69 -0.77
C ASP A 23 13.58 -4.79 -2.18
N LEU A 24 14.39 -4.57 -3.22
CA LEU A 24 13.86 -4.50 -4.58
C LEU A 24 13.19 -5.81 -5.02
N THR A 25 13.69 -6.96 -4.56
CA THR A 25 13.15 -8.28 -4.90
C THR A 25 11.81 -8.50 -4.23
N GLU A 26 11.71 -8.19 -2.93
CA GLU A 26 10.45 -8.28 -2.17
C GLU A 26 9.40 -7.31 -2.72
N ILE A 27 9.79 -6.09 -3.05
CA ILE A 27 8.89 -5.08 -3.62
C ILE A 27 8.38 -5.52 -5.00
N LYS A 28 9.26 -6.06 -5.86
CA LYS A 28 8.84 -6.63 -7.16
C LYS A 28 7.86 -7.78 -6.99
N ALA A 29 8.11 -8.70 -6.04
CA ALA A 29 7.21 -9.79 -5.74
C ALA A 29 5.84 -9.30 -5.22
N ALA A 30 5.83 -8.26 -4.38
CA ALA A 30 4.59 -7.65 -3.91
C ALA A 30 3.80 -6.99 -5.06
N LEU A 31 4.48 -6.30 -5.97
CA LEU A 31 3.83 -5.69 -7.15
C LEU A 31 3.24 -6.77 -8.07
N GLN A 32 3.99 -7.84 -8.34
CA GLN A 32 3.48 -8.97 -9.15
C GLN A 32 2.24 -9.61 -8.53
N ARG A 33 2.22 -9.82 -7.21
CA ARG A 33 1.02 -10.32 -6.53
C ARG A 33 -0.17 -9.36 -6.64
N LEU A 34 0.07 -8.05 -6.61
CA LEU A 34 -0.98 -7.07 -6.82
C LEU A 34 -1.51 -7.08 -8.26
N GLU A 35 -0.65 -7.35 -9.25
CA GLU A 35 -1.07 -7.57 -10.65
C GLU A 35 -1.97 -8.78 -10.80
N GLU A 36 -1.62 -9.90 -10.15
CA GLU A 36 -2.46 -11.10 -10.09
C GLU A 36 -3.84 -10.82 -9.47
N LEU A 37 -3.92 -9.84 -8.58
CA LEU A 37 -5.16 -9.36 -7.95
C LEU A 37 -5.85 -8.23 -8.73
N GLY A 38 -5.38 -7.91 -9.94
CA GLY A 38 -6.02 -6.95 -10.85
C GLY A 38 -5.57 -5.49 -10.68
N ILE A 39 -4.49 -5.21 -9.94
CA ILE A 39 -3.89 -3.88 -9.83
C ILE A 39 -2.66 -3.83 -10.75
N SER A 40 -2.73 -3.02 -11.80
CA SER A 40 -1.60 -2.85 -12.73
C SER A 40 -0.38 -2.23 -12.03
N SER A 41 0.81 -2.74 -12.34
CA SER A 41 2.06 -2.16 -11.88
C SER A 41 3.01 -1.84 -13.03
N GLU A 42 3.92 -0.90 -12.80
CA GLU A 42 4.98 -0.49 -13.73
C GLU A 42 6.26 -0.25 -12.94
N ILE A 43 7.40 -0.71 -13.46
CA ILE A 43 8.71 -0.48 -12.86
C ILE A 43 9.54 0.35 -13.84
N VAL A 44 9.99 1.50 -13.38
CA VAL A 44 10.78 2.47 -14.14
C VAL A 44 12.17 2.56 -13.53
N ASP A 45 13.17 2.13 -14.29
CA ASP A 45 14.58 2.33 -13.95
C ASP A 45 15.06 3.69 -14.47
N ILE A 46 15.60 4.52 -13.57
CA ILE A 46 16.07 5.88 -13.89
C ILE A 46 17.56 5.95 -14.22
N SER A 47 18.29 4.82 -14.22
CA SER A 47 19.74 4.76 -14.53
C SER A 47 20.13 5.45 -15.84
N THR A 48 19.24 5.39 -16.85
CA THR A 48 19.45 5.98 -18.18
C THR A 48 18.71 7.29 -18.40
N MET A 49 17.99 7.80 -17.39
CA MET A 49 17.24 9.04 -17.50
C MET A 49 18.14 10.27 -17.34
N SER A 50 17.91 11.29 -18.16
CA SER A 50 18.53 12.60 -17.96
C SER A 50 17.99 13.29 -16.71
N GLU A 51 18.81 14.17 -16.11
CA GLU A 51 18.43 15.01 -14.97
C GLU A 51 17.14 15.81 -15.22
N GLU A 52 16.98 16.34 -16.43
CA GLU A 52 15.79 17.10 -16.82
C GLU A 52 14.52 16.25 -16.78
N LYS A 53 14.58 15.03 -17.32
CA LYS A 53 13.45 14.08 -17.29
C LYS A 53 13.13 13.66 -15.85
N LEU A 54 14.15 13.41 -15.04
CA LEU A 54 13.97 13.06 -13.63
C LEU A 54 13.34 14.21 -12.84
N SER A 55 13.77 15.44 -13.08
CA SER A 55 13.22 16.66 -12.47
C SER A 55 11.75 16.87 -12.87
N ASN A 56 11.40 16.64 -14.14
CA ASN A 56 10.02 16.71 -14.61
C ASN A 56 9.15 15.61 -13.96
N LEU A 57 9.64 14.38 -13.91
CA LEU A 57 8.95 13.27 -13.25
C LEU A 57 8.72 13.54 -11.76
N TYR A 58 9.72 14.08 -11.06
CA TYR A 58 9.58 14.51 -9.68
C TYR A 58 8.55 15.64 -9.52
N SER A 59 8.56 16.63 -10.43
CA SER A 59 7.61 17.75 -10.41
C SER A 59 6.16 17.28 -10.55
N GLU A 60 5.90 16.28 -11.40
CA GLU A 60 4.59 15.64 -11.51
C GLU A 60 4.25 14.82 -10.25
N ALA A 61 5.23 14.09 -9.70
CA ALA A 61 5.06 13.27 -8.52
C ALA A 61 4.71 14.08 -7.25
N ILE A 62 5.14 15.34 -7.14
CA ILE A 62 4.84 16.16 -5.95
C ILE A 62 3.50 16.89 -5.99
N LEU A 63 2.78 16.88 -7.10
CA LEU A 63 1.46 17.50 -7.20
C LEU A 63 0.45 17.00 -6.15
N PRO A 64 0.38 15.69 -5.81
CA PRO A 64 -0.52 15.20 -4.76
C PRO A 64 -0.16 15.78 -3.39
N ALA A 65 1.11 16.04 -3.14
CA ALA A 65 1.58 16.65 -1.90
C ALA A 65 1.05 18.08 -1.72
N VAL A 66 0.88 18.81 -2.82
CA VAL A 66 0.29 20.16 -2.84
C VAL A 66 -1.20 20.10 -2.50
N PHE A 67 -1.94 19.15 -3.07
CA PHE A 67 -3.39 19.02 -2.84
C PHE A 67 -3.74 18.39 -1.49
N LYS A 68 -2.95 17.41 -1.01
CA LYS A 68 -3.22 16.62 0.21
C LYS A 68 -2.42 17.08 1.44
N LYS A 69 -1.62 18.15 1.35
CA LYS A 69 -0.75 18.67 2.42
C LYS A 69 0.28 17.64 2.96
N TYR A 70 0.76 16.72 2.13
CA TYR A 70 1.81 15.78 2.53
C TYR A 70 3.20 16.43 2.44
N HIS A 71 4.11 16.06 3.36
CA HIS A 71 5.49 16.54 3.36
C HIS A 71 6.41 15.69 2.45
N VAL A 72 6.03 15.51 1.18
CA VAL A 72 6.80 14.72 0.19
C VAL A 72 8.17 15.33 -0.09
N ARG A 73 8.25 16.67 -0.12
CA ARG A 73 9.49 17.41 -0.44
C ARG A 73 10.64 17.15 0.54
N GLN A 74 10.33 16.84 1.80
CA GLN A 74 11.33 16.57 2.85
C GLN A 74 11.76 15.10 2.88
N VAL A 75 11.01 14.21 2.21
CA VAL A 75 11.36 12.79 2.12
C VAL A 75 12.36 12.56 0.98
N PHE A 76 12.14 13.21 -0.16
CA PHE A 76 13.01 13.08 -1.33
C PHE A 76 14.11 14.15 -1.39
N GLY A 77 14.38 14.84 -0.28
CA GLY A 77 15.45 15.83 -0.22
C GLY A 77 15.30 16.79 0.95
N SER A 78 15.85 17.99 0.80
CA SER A 78 15.80 19.04 1.80
C SER A 78 14.92 20.20 1.34
N LYS A 79 14.65 21.15 2.25
CA LYS A 79 13.94 22.40 1.92
C LYS A 79 14.67 23.23 0.84
N ARG A 80 16.00 23.13 0.77
CA ARG A 80 16.85 23.90 -0.17
C ARG A 80 17.18 23.15 -1.46
N ASN A 81 17.18 21.82 -1.40
CA ASN A 81 17.42 20.94 -2.54
C ASN A 81 16.38 19.82 -2.49
N SER A 82 15.20 20.08 -3.04
CA SER A 82 14.08 19.14 -3.00
C SER A 82 14.15 18.17 -4.18
N GLY A 83 13.92 16.88 -3.95
CA GLY A 83 13.85 15.89 -5.02
C GLY A 83 15.17 15.23 -5.41
N PHE A 84 16.31 15.69 -4.90
CA PHE A 84 17.62 15.11 -5.27
C PHE A 84 17.77 13.62 -4.91
N LEU A 85 16.98 13.12 -3.95
CA LEU A 85 16.97 11.70 -3.57
C LEU A 85 15.98 10.87 -4.39
N PHE A 86 15.08 11.50 -5.14
CA PHE A 86 13.98 10.83 -5.84
C PHE A 86 14.49 9.80 -6.85
N GLY A 87 14.11 8.54 -6.63
CA GLY A 87 14.51 7.40 -7.45
C GLY A 87 15.97 6.98 -7.30
N ARG A 88 16.86 7.83 -6.77
CA ARG A 88 18.31 7.57 -6.61
C ARG A 88 18.63 6.98 -5.24
N GLY A 89 18.61 7.83 -4.23
CA GLY A 89 18.87 7.42 -2.84
C GLY A 89 17.61 7.00 -2.10
N VAL A 90 16.43 7.41 -2.59
CA VAL A 90 15.11 7.05 -2.05
C VAL A 90 14.22 6.66 -3.23
N PRO A 91 13.96 5.36 -3.43
CA PRO A 91 12.99 4.88 -4.41
C PRO A 91 11.62 5.50 -4.17
N ALA A 92 10.83 5.67 -5.22
CA ALA A 92 9.50 6.26 -5.14
C ALA A 92 8.44 5.33 -5.73
N LEU A 93 7.30 5.20 -5.06
CA LEU A 93 6.13 4.53 -5.58
C LEU A 93 5.04 5.57 -5.82
N LEU A 94 4.64 5.75 -7.07
CA LEU A 94 3.55 6.62 -7.47
C LEU A 94 2.28 5.79 -7.62
N VAL A 95 1.18 6.27 -7.03
CA VAL A 95 -0.13 5.64 -7.12
C VAL A 95 -1.00 6.49 -8.05
N TYR A 96 -1.60 5.89 -9.07
CA TYR A 96 -2.50 6.56 -10.00
C TYR A 96 -3.90 5.97 -9.91
N GLU A 97 -4.91 6.84 -9.89
CA GLU A 97 -6.29 6.42 -10.08
C GLU A 97 -6.64 6.37 -11.57
N PRO A 98 -7.55 5.48 -12.00
CA PRO A 98 -8.01 5.43 -13.38
C PRO A 98 -8.52 6.80 -13.85
N GLY A 99 -8.05 7.27 -15.00
CA GLY A 99 -8.46 8.55 -15.59
C GLY A 99 -7.73 9.78 -15.05
N ASN A 100 -6.88 9.64 -14.02
CA ASN A 100 -6.08 10.77 -13.51
C ASN A 100 -4.73 10.87 -14.22
N LYS A 101 -4.42 12.07 -14.73
CA LYS A 101 -3.11 12.38 -15.34
C LYS A 101 -1.96 12.38 -14.33
N TYR A 102 -2.25 12.84 -13.11
CA TYR A 102 -1.27 12.96 -12.03
C TYR A 102 -1.48 11.87 -10.99
N PRO A 103 -0.44 11.48 -10.23
CA PRO A 103 -0.61 10.51 -9.17
C PRO A 103 -1.68 10.99 -8.16
N SER A 104 -2.35 10.06 -7.49
CA SER A 104 -3.20 10.34 -6.34
C SER A 104 -2.40 10.29 -5.03
N ASP A 105 -1.29 9.56 -5.00
CA ASP A 105 -0.41 9.43 -3.84
C ASP A 105 1.02 9.08 -4.24
N VAL A 106 1.97 9.34 -3.34
CA VAL A 106 3.40 9.04 -3.53
C VAL A 106 3.99 8.49 -2.24
N TYR A 107 4.79 7.43 -2.34
CA TYR A 107 5.51 6.83 -1.22
C TYR A 107 7.01 6.75 -1.51
N PRO A 108 7.88 6.83 -0.49
CA PRO A 108 7.54 7.16 0.90
C PRO A 108 7.04 8.60 1.05
N HIS A 109 6.14 8.83 2.02
CA HIS A 109 5.70 10.18 2.39
C HIS A 109 5.56 10.33 3.90
N ARG A 110 5.54 11.59 4.35
CA ARG A 110 5.16 11.95 5.72
C ARG A 110 3.73 12.48 5.77
N ASN A 111 2.95 11.89 6.67
CA ASN A 111 1.62 12.33 7.05
C ASN A 111 1.63 12.69 8.54
N GLY A 112 1.75 13.99 8.85
CA GLY A 112 2.09 14.46 10.19
C GLY A 112 3.46 13.91 10.63
N ASP A 113 3.51 13.33 11.84
CA ASP A 113 4.72 12.71 12.39
C ASP A 113 4.99 11.30 11.85
N ARG A 114 4.03 10.72 11.12
CA ARG A 114 4.15 9.35 10.61
C ARG A 114 4.79 9.33 9.23
N LEU A 115 5.88 8.58 9.13
CA LEU A 115 6.46 8.18 7.86
C LEU A 115 5.80 6.88 7.37
N VAL A 116 5.32 6.89 6.13
CA VAL A 116 4.79 5.69 5.47
C VAL A 116 5.78 5.29 4.38
N THR A 117 6.38 4.10 4.53
CA THR A 117 7.35 3.55 3.55
C THR A 117 6.62 2.82 2.42
N ILE A 118 7.34 2.57 1.31
CA ILE A 118 6.81 1.78 0.19
C ILE A 118 6.38 0.40 0.66
N ARG A 119 7.22 -0.29 1.46
CA ARG A 119 6.89 -1.60 2.02
C ARG A 119 5.60 -1.56 2.84
N ALA A 120 5.50 -0.63 3.78
CA ALA A 120 4.33 -0.53 4.65
C ALA A 120 3.04 -0.30 3.85
N PHE A 121 3.11 0.52 2.80
CA PHE A 121 1.99 0.74 1.89
C PHE A 121 1.61 -0.53 1.10
N LEU A 122 2.59 -1.21 0.48
CA LEU A 122 2.31 -2.42 -0.30
C LEU A 122 1.77 -3.57 0.56
N GLU A 123 2.29 -3.75 1.77
CA GLU A 123 1.76 -4.75 2.71
C GLU A 123 0.32 -4.47 3.11
N ASP A 124 -0.01 -3.21 3.41
CA ASP A 124 -1.38 -2.81 3.76
C ASP A 124 -2.33 -2.97 2.55
N LEU A 125 -1.85 -2.61 1.36
CA LEU A 125 -2.61 -2.76 0.13
C LEU A 125 -2.87 -4.23 -0.20
N LEU A 126 -1.86 -5.09 -0.15
CA LEU A 126 -2.01 -6.54 -0.32
C LEU A 126 -3.03 -7.10 0.67
N LYS A 127 -2.91 -6.77 1.96
CA LYS A 127 -3.87 -7.20 2.99
C LYS A 127 -5.29 -6.74 2.68
N LYS A 128 -5.48 -5.53 2.16
CA LYS A 128 -6.81 -5.00 1.81
C LYS A 128 -7.39 -5.70 0.58
N THR A 129 -6.57 -5.93 -0.44
CA THR A 129 -6.98 -6.58 -1.68
C THR A 129 -7.27 -8.07 -1.46
N GLU A 130 -6.44 -8.77 -0.69
CA GLU A 130 -6.70 -10.16 -0.25
C GLU A 130 -7.94 -10.27 0.65
N LYS A 131 -8.30 -9.19 1.36
CA LYS A 131 -9.49 -9.13 2.22
C LYS A 131 -10.73 -8.53 1.53
N GLY A 132 -10.65 -8.13 0.26
CA GLY A 132 -11.73 -7.44 -0.46
C GLY A 132 -12.38 -8.28 -1.57
N PRO A 133 -13.71 -8.20 -1.79
CA PRO A 133 -14.74 -8.12 -0.76
C PRO A 133 -14.83 -9.48 -0.03
N MET A 134 -15.49 -9.54 1.13
CA MET A 134 -16.03 -10.82 1.61
C MET A 134 -16.81 -11.48 0.47
N THR A 135 -16.24 -12.53 -0.15
CA THR A 135 -16.87 -13.23 -1.25
C THR A 135 -18.25 -13.72 -0.80
N ALA A 136 -19.24 -13.63 -1.69
CA ALA A 136 -20.59 -14.13 -1.45
C ALA A 136 -20.53 -15.57 -0.90
N GLU A 137 -19.59 -16.37 -1.42
CA GLU A 137 -19.29 -17.73 -0.96
C GLU A 137 -18.85 -17.81 0.51
N ARG A 138 -18.04 -16.87 1.01
CA ARG A 138 -17.60 -16.84 2.41
C ARG A 138 -18.68 -16.27 3.35
N ARG A 139 -19.55 -15.38 2.83
CA ARG A 139 -20.78 -14.95 3.51
C ARG A 139 -21.79 -16.09 3.62
N GLU A 140 -21.93 -16.87 2.56
CA GLU A 140 -22.79 -18.05 2.49
C GLU A 140 -22.23 -19.20 3.34
N ALA A 141 -20.91 -19.42 3.33
CA ALA A 141 -20.24 -20.36 4.23
C ALA A 141 -20.41 -19.96 5.71
N ASN A 142 -20.27 -18.68 6.05
CA ASN A 142 -20.54 -18.22 7.42
C ASN A 142 -22.02 -18.33 7.79
N ARG A 143 -22.93 -18.01 6.87
CA ARG A 143 -24.38 -18.13 7.09
C ARG A 143 -24.80 -19.58 7.30
N THR A 144 -24.34 -20.49 6.44
CA THR A 144 -24.59 -21.93 6.55
C THR A 144 -23.98 -22.52 7.84
N LEU A 145 -22.84 -22.00 8.29
CA LEU A 145 -22.23 -22.42 9.56
C LEU A 145 -23.05 -21.95 10.77
N VAL A 146 -23.56 -20.71 10.75
CA VAL A 146 -24.48 -20.19 11.77
C VAL A 146 -25.78 -21.01 11.80
N GLU A 147 -26.42 -21.23 10.65
CA GLU A 147 -27.65 -22.03 10.55
C GLU A 147 -27.44 -23.48 11.01
N ARG A 148 -26.27 -24.07 10.75
CA ARG A 148 -25.91 -25.41 11.22
C ARG A 148 -25.70 -25.46 12.73
N MET A 149 -25.15 -24.40 13.33
CA MET A 149 -24.95 -24.29 14.79
C MET A 149 -26.26 -24.02 15.54
N ASP A 150 -27.17 -23.24 14.95
CA ASP A 150 -28.51 -23.00 15.52
C ASP A 150 -29.35 -24.27 15.52
N ARG A 151 -29.32 -25.06 14.43
CA ARG A 151 -29.93 -26.41 14.39
C ARG A 151 -29.31 -27.37 15.41
N LEU A 152 -28.02 -27.20 15.71
CA LEU A 152 -27.35 -27.99 16.75
C LEU A 152 -27.88 -27.58 18.13
N ARG A 153 -28.08 -26.27 18.39
CA ARG A 153 -28.66 -25.75 19.63
C ARG A 153 -30.09 -26.22 19.86
N GLU A 154 -30.92 -26.26 18.82
CA GLU A 154 -32.28 -26.82 18.91
C GLU A 154 -32.29 -28.30 19.36
N LYS A 155 -31.25 -29.06 19.00
CA LYS A 155 -31.11 -30.48 19.38
C LYS A 155 -30.48 -30.70 20.75
N ILE A 156 -29.67 -29.76 21.24
CA ILE A 156 -28.89 -29.93 22.48
C ILE A 156 -29.55 -29.19 23.67
N GLY A 157 -30.50 -28.28 23.43
CA GLY A 157 -31.15 -27.47 24.46
C GLY A 157 -30.37 -26.17 24.77
N PRO A 158 -31.00 -25.18 25.44
CA PRO A 158 -30.51 -23.82 25.51
C PRO A 158 -29.19 -23.70 26.29
N ILE A 159 -28.18 -23.12 25.66
CA ILE A 159 -27.03 -22.52 26.32
C ILE A 159 -27.28 -21.01 26.27
N ASP A 160 -27.41 -20.38 27.44
CA ASP A 160 -27.83 -18.98 27.69
C ASP A 160 -26.85 -17.90 27.21
N VAL A 161 -26.16 -18.09 26.09
CA VAL A 161 -25.26 -17.07 25.53
C VAL A 161 -25.49 -16.91 24.03
N PRO A 162 -25.94 -15.72 23.57
CA PRO A 162 -26.00 -15.38 22.15
C PRO A 162 -24.59 -15.44 21.52
N VAL A 163 -24.44 -16.14 20.39
CA VAL A 163 -23.13 -16.30 19.72
C VAL A 163 -22.54 -14.96 19.27
N SER A 164 -23.39 -13.97 19.00
CA SER A 164 -22.99 -12.59 18.72
C SER A 164 -22.18 -11.97 19.86
N GLU A 165 -22.37 -12.39 21.11
CA GLU A 165 -21.59 -11.93 22.27
C GLU A 165 -20.24 -12.66 22.37
N LEU A 166 -20.20 -13.98 22.15
CA LEU A 166 -18.97 -14.78 22.17
C LEU A 166 -17.94 -14.34 21.11
N ILE A 167 -18.40 -14.00 19.90
CA ILE A 167 -17.52 -13.51 18.82
C ILE A 167 -16.94 -12.13 19.18
N ARG A 168 -17.68 -11.32 19.94
CA ARG A 168 -17.25 -9.99 20.37
C ARG A 168 -16.20 -10.06 21.49
N GLU A 169 -16.24 -11.09 22.31
CA GLU A 169 -15.36 -11.30 23.46
C GLU A 169 -13.98 -11.86 23.06
N GLY A 170 -13.93 -12.73 22.03
CA GLY A 170 -12.67 -13.23 21.47
C GLY A 170 -11.79 -12.19 20.77
N ARG A 171 -12.32 -10.99 20.49
CA ARG A 171 -11.61 -9.88 19.84
C ARG A 171 -10.96 -8.90 20.83
N ARG A 172 -11.14 -9.14 22.15
CA ARG A 172 -10.62 -8.31 23.25
C ARG A 172 -9.44 -8.95 24.00
N ARG A 173 -8.89 -10.06 23.51
CA ARG A 173 -7.67 -10.68 24.05
C ARG A 173 -6.55 -10.66 23.03
#